data_AF-A0A3M2B231-F1
#
_entry.id   AF-A0A3M2B231-F1
#
_cell.length_a   1.000
_cell.length_b   1.000
_cell.length_c   1.000
_cell.angle_alpha   90.00
_cell.angle_beta   90.00
_cell.angle_gamma   90.00
#
_symmetry.space_group_name_H-M   'P 1'
#
loop_
_entity.id
_entity.type
_entity.pdbx_description
1 polymer ?
#
loop_
_entity_poly.entity_id
_entity_poly.type
_entity_poly.pdbx_seq_one_letter_code
_entity_poly.pdbx_strand_id
1 'polypeptide(L)' 'MKQTILRWAWSALKPTLLKWLNERALRLPAHQRDALAQRLHTPVQTIEQVETALRQMVMYHLERWNP' A
#
# COMPACT_ATOMS: atom_id res chain seq x y z
N MET A 1 21.74 -7.75 19.72
CA MET A 1 22.32 -7.39 18.40
C MET A 1 21.33 -7.54 17.24
N LYS A 2 20.53 -8.62 17.15
CA LYS A 2 19.58 -8.85 16.04
C LYS A 2 18.52 -7.75 15.85
N GLN A 3 17.97 -7.20 16.94
CA GLN A 3 16.98 -6.09 16.89
C GLN A 3 17.56 -4.78 16.34
N THR A 4 18.81 -4.47 16.67
CA THR A 4 19.47 -3.24 16.17
C THR A 4 19.65 -3.28 14.66
N ILE A 5 19.97 -4.45 14.11
CA ILE A 5 20.13 -4.68 12.66
C ILE A 5 18.77 -4.60 11.97
N LEU A 6 17.73 -5.22 12.52
CA LEU A 6 16.35 -5.13 12.01
C LEU A 6 15.85 -3.68 11.99
N ARG A 7 16.10 -2.93 13.06
CA ARG A 7 15.72 -1.52 13.16
C ARG A 7 16.49 -0.63 12.17
N TRP A 8 17.77 -0.92 11.94
CA TRP A 8 18.58 -0.23 10.92
C TRP A 8 18.12 -0.55 9.50
N ALA A 9 17.91 -1.83 9.20
CA ALA A 9 17.38 -2.29 7.92
C ALA A 9 16.00 -1.67 7.68
N TRP A 10 15.12 -1.66 8.69
CA TRP A 10 13.82 -1.00 8.61
C TRP A 10 13.94 0.50 8.38
N SER A 11 14.84 1.20 9.08
CA SER A 11 15.06 2.64 8.90
C SER A 11 15.58 2.99 7.50
N ALA A 12 16.36 2.10 6.87
CA ALA A 12 16.85 2.26 5.51
C ALA A 12 15.82 1.85 4.43
N LEU A 13 15.03 0.81 4.69
CA LEU A 13 14.00 0.32 3.77
C LEU A 13 12.72 1.15 3.81
N LYS A 14 12.32 1.69 4.97
CA LYS A 14 11.10 2.50 5.16
C LYS A 14 10.94 3.62 4.13
N PRO A 15 11.92 4.49 3.85
CA PRO A 15 11.77 5.56 2.86
C PRO A 15 11.60 5.01 1.44
N THR A 16 12.31 3.95 1.08
CA THR A 16 12.23 3.32 -0.25
C THR A 16 10.90 2.60 -0.44
N LEU A 17 10.40 1.91 0.59
CA LEU A 17 9.08 1.29 0.63
C LEU A 17 7.98 2.34 0.55
N LEU A 18 8.07 3.43 1.32
CA LEU A 18 7.12 4.54 1.25
C LEU A 18 7.09 5.16 -0.14
N LYS A 19 8.26 5.43 -0.73
CA LYS A 19 8.35 5.98 -2.08
C LYS A 19 7.74 5.02 -3.10
N TRP A 20 8.06 3.73 -3.01
CA TRP A 20 7.50 2.70 -3.89
C TRP A 20 5.98 2.52 -3.69
N LEU A 21 5.47 2.62 -2.46
CA LEU A 21 4.04 2.58 -2.16
C LEU A 21 3.30 3.78 -2.74
N ASN A 22 3.92 4.96 -2.64
CA ASN A 22 3.36 6.20 -3.13
C ASN A 22 3.40 6.26 -4.67
N GLU A 23 4.49 5.79 -5.29
CA GLU A 23 4.68 5.82 -6.75
C GLU A 23 3.99 4.65 -7.47
N ARG A 24 3.93 3.46 -6.86
CA ARG A 24 3.74 2.22 -7.64
C ARG A 24 2.79 1.19 -7.04
N ALA A 25 2.62 1.13 -5.72
CA ALA A 25 1.89 0.01 -5.12
C ALA A 25 0.36 0.18 -5.07
N LEU A 26 -0.16 1.41 -5.20
CA LEU A 26 -1.59 1.68 -5.02
C LEU A 26 -2.20 2.44 -6.18
N ARG A 27 -1.68 2.25 -7.38
CA ARG A 27 -2.43 2.56 -8.60
C ARG A 27 -2.65 1.25 -9.31
N LEU A 28 -3.77 0.59 -9.00
CA LEU A 28 -4.30 -0.44 -9.86
C LEU A 28 -4.45 0.17 -11.27
N PRO A 29 -3.79 -0.38 -12.29
CA PRO A 29 -3.94 0.14 -13.65
C PRO A 29 -5.43 0.12 -14.01
N ALA A 30 -5.91 1.16 -14.68
CA ALA A 30 -7.34 1.38 -14.92
C ALA A 30 -8.04 0.11 -15.46
N HIS A 31 -7.38 -0.59 -16.38
CA HIS A 31 -7.83 -1.85 -16.95
C HIS A 31 -8.09 -2.97 -15.90
N GLN A 32 -7.28 -3.08 -14.84
CA GLN A 32 -7.51 -4.03 -13.76
C GLN A 32 -8.67 -3.62 -12.85
N ARG A 33 -8.87 -2.32 -12.64
CA ARG A 33 -10.02 -1.81 -11.85
C ARG A 33 -11.34 -2.09 -12.56
N ASP A 34 -11.40 -1.85 -13.87
CA ASP A 34 -12.58 -2.16 -14.69
C ASP A 34 -12.86 -3.67 -14.72
N ALA A 35 -11.82 -4.50 -14.88
CA ALA A 35 -11.98 -5.95 -14.83
C ALA A 35 -12.47 -6.46 -13.46
N LEU A 36 -12.02 -5.84 -12.36
CA LEU A 36 -12.50 -6.15 -11.01
C LEU A 36 -13.93 -5.65 -10.79
N ALA A 37 -14.27 -4.45 -11.26
CA ALA A 37 -15.63 -3.89 -11.17
C ALA A 37 -16.64 -4.79 -11.89
N GLN A 38 -16.27 -5.27 -13.08
CA GLN A 38 -17.06 -6.23 -13.84
C GLN A 38 -17.18 -7.58 -13.10
N ARG A 39 -16.07 -8.12 -12.56
CA ARG A 39 -16.09 -9.41 -11.85
C ARG A 39 -16.87 -9.38 -10.54
N LEU A 40 -16.77 -8.28 -9.80
CA LEU A 40 -17.39 -8.12 -8.49
C LEU A 40 -18.79 -7.48 -8.58
N HIS A 41 -19.26 -7.13 -9.79
CA HIS A 41 -20.53 -6.42 -10.01
C HIS A 41 -20.65 -5.17 -9.12
N THR A 42 -19.54 -4.48 -8.88
CA THR A 42 -19.47 -3.32 -7.98
C THR A 42 -19.04 -2.09 -8.77
N PRO A 43 -19.57 -0.89 -8.48
CA PRO A 43 -19.13 0.32 -9.16
C PRO A 43 -17.63 0.54 -8.98
N VAL A 44 -16.97 1.02 -10.04
CA VAL A 44 -15.51 1.27 -10.05
C VAL A 44 -15.11 2.27 -8.95
N GLN A 45 -16.02 3.17 -8.58
CA GLN A 45 -15.87 4.13 -7.48
C GLN A 45 -15.68 3.42 -6.13
N THR A 46 -16.36 2.30 -5.88
CA THR A 46 -16.16 1.51 -4.66
C THR A 46 -14.79 0.85 -4.66
N ILE A 47 -14.30 0.41 -5.82
CA ILE A 47 -12.94 -0.14 -5.93
C ILE A 47 -11.89 0.95 -5.67
N GLU A 48 -12.08 2.16 -6.18
CA GLU A 48 -11.22 3.31 -5.88
C GLU A 48 -11.24 3.68 -4.40
N GLN A 49 -12.41 3.61 -3.74
CA GLN A 49 -12.54 3.86 -2.31
C GLN A 49 -11.82 2.78 -1.48
N VAL A 50 -11.98 1.51 -1.83
CA VAL A 50 -11.29 0.40 -1.17
C VAL A 50 -9.78 0.49 -1.39
N GLU A 51 -9.33 0.84 -2.58
CA GLU A 51 -7.92 1.09 -2.90
C GLU A 51 -7.36 2.25 -2.07
N THR A 52 -8.12 3.35 -1.94
CA THR A 52 -7.73 4.49 -1.11
C THR A 52 -7.70 4.13 0.38
N ALA A 53 -8.68 3.36 0.86
CA ALA A 53 -8.72 2.89 2.24
C ALA A 53 -7.55 1.94 2.56
N LEU A 54 -7.23 1.01 1.65
CA LEU A 54 -6.07 0.13 1.77
C LEU A 54 -4.76 0.92 1.77
N ARG A 55 -4.64 1.95 0.92
CA ARG A 55 -3.48 2.88 0.94
C ARG A 55 -3.30 3.48 2.31
N GLN A 56 -4.36 4.10 2.83
CA GLN A 56 -4.32 4.77 4.13
C GLN A 56 -3.99 3.79 5.25
N MET A 57 -4.58 2.59 5.22
CA MET A 57 -4.35 1.57 6.24
C MET A 57 -2.92 1.04 6.21
N VAL A 58 -2.35 0.79 5.03
CA VAL A 58 -0.96 0.35 4.88
C VAL A 58 0.02 1.46 5.29
N MET A 59 -0.23 2.71 4.90
CA MET A 59 0.58 3.85 5.35
C MET A 59 0.52 3.98 6.87
N TYR A 60 -0.67 3.92 7.45
CA TYR A 60 -0.86 3.98 8.89
C TYR A 60 -0.14 2.86 9.63
N HIS A 61 -0.23 1.62 9.14
CA HIS A 61 0.51 0.49 9.71
C HIS A 61 2.02 0.67 9.59
N LEU A 62 2.52 1.16 8.45
CA LEU A 62 3.95 1.41 8.23
C LEU A 62 4.50 2.56 9.09
N GLU A 63 3.71 3.60 9.32
CA GLU A 63 4.07 4.68 10.22
C GLU A 63 4.16 4.20 11.66
N ARG A 64 3.19 3.37 12.07
CA ARG A 64 3.08 2.85 13.44
C ARG A 64 3.97 1.64 13.71
N TRP A 65 4.47 0.96 12.68
CA TRP A 65 5.37 -0.17 12.82
C TRP A 65 6.72 0.28 13.39
N ASN A 66 7.00 -0.17 14.61
CA ASN A 66 8.29 -0.03 15.28
C ASN A 66 8.81 -1.45 15.65
N PRO A 67 9.82 -1.99 14.94
CA PRO A 67 10.33 -3.35 15.14
C PRO A 67 11.22 -3.51 16.37
#